data_AF-A0A9D5AZB7-F1
#
_entry.id   AF-A0A9D5AZB7-F1
#
_cell.length_a   1.000
_cell.length_b   1.000
_cell.length_c   1.000
_cell.angle_alpha   90.00
_cell.angle_beta   90.00
_cell.angle_gamma   90.00
#
_symmetry.space_group_name_H-M   'P 1'
#
loop_
_entity.id
_entity.type
_entity.pdbx_description
1 polymer ?
#
loop_
_entity_poly.entity_id
_entity_poly.type
_entity_poly.pdbx_seq_one_letter_code
_entity_poly.pdbx_strand_id
1 'polypeptide(L)'
;MGIRQDMYTIEFQKRGLPHAHILIFFHPSNKYPRPGDIDKIISVEVPDPLKEPKLYNLVKSHMVHGPCGLANLRPSCMKDRKCSKYYPKKIQATTIVDQDGYPVYRRRDNGHTIDKN
;
A
#
# COMPACT_ATOMS: atom_id res chain seq x y z
N MET A 1 18.01 8.53 -7.82
CA MET A 1 16.60 8.84 -8.17
C MET A 1 16.49 10.35 -8.21
N GLY A 2 16.41 10.96 -9.39
CA GLY A 2 16.34 12.42 -9.51
C GLY A 2 14.90 12.91 -9.44
N ILE A 3 14.51 13.53 -8.33
CA ILE A 3 13.25 14.28 -8.23
C ILE A 3 13.50 15.64 -8.88
N ARG A 4 12.67 16.01 -9.85
CA ARG A 4 12.75 17.31 -10.53
C ARG A 4 11.94 18.37 -9.80
N GLN A 5 10.78 17.97 -9.30
CA GLN A 5 9.81 18.84 -8.64
C GLN A 5 8.88 18.00 -7.79
N ASP A 6 8.34 18.59 -6.74
CA ASP A 6 7.27 18.05 -5.93
C ASP A 6 6.18 19.11 -5.74
N MET A 7 4.97 18.63 -5.48
CA MET A 7 3.81 19.46 -5.15
C MET A 7 2.98 18.71 -4.12
N TYR A 8 2.52 19.39 -3.08
CA TYR A 8 1.61 18.79 -2.12
C TYR A 8 0.45 19.73 -1.78
N THR A 9 -0.71 19.15 -1.51
CA THR A 9 -1.87 19.85 -0.97
C THR A 9 -2.36 19.11 0.27
N ILE A 10 -2.86 19.86 1.26
CA ILE A 10 -3.48 19.31 2.46
C ILE A 10 -4.96 19.65 2.41
N GLU A 11 -5.79 18.61 2.46
CA GLU A 11 -7.24 18.73 2.47
C GLU A 11 -7.81 18.07 3.72
N PHE A 12 -8.86 18.64 4.28
CA PHE A 12 -9.54 18.07 5.45
C PHE A 12 -10.66 17.15 4.96
N GLN A 13 -10.47 15.85 5.11
CA GLN A 13 -11.50 14.88 4.76
C GLN A 13 -12.63 14.87 5.79
N LYS A 14 -13.78 14.29 5.42
CA LYS A 14 -14.91 14.09 6.34
C LYS A 14 -14.37 13.46 7.64
N ARG A 15 -14.76 14.03 8.79
CA ARG A 15 -14.23 13.75 10.16
C ARG A 15 -12.99 14.55 10.58
N GLY A 16 -12.58 15.58 9.80
CA GLY A 16 -11.64 16.61 10.24
C GLY A 16 -10.17 16.20 10.27
N LEU A 17 -9.83 15.01 9.75
CA LEU A 17 -8.44 14.56 9.67
C LEU A 17 -7.75 15.17 8.44
N PRO A 18 -6.52 15.69 8.60
CA PRO A 18 -5.74 16.18 7.46
C PRO A 18 -5.37 15.01 6.54
N HIS A 19 -5.59 15.18 5.25
CA HIS A 19 -5.20 14.27 4.19
C HIS A 19 -4.25 14.99 3.24
N ALA A 20 -3.08 14.42 2.99
CA ALA A 20 -2.09 15.00 2.09
C ALA A 20 -2.14 14.31 0.72
N HIS A 21 -2.34 15.10 -0.34
CA HIS A 21 -2.03 14.67 -1.70
C HIS A 21 -0.60 15.11 -2.01
N ILE A 22 0.31 14.16 -2.24
CA ILE A 22 1.72 14.43 -2.54
C ILE A 22 2.02 13.91 -3.95
N LEU A 23 2.45 14.81 -4.83
CA LEU A 23 2.84 14.52 -6.21
C LEU A 23 4.34 14.72 -6.36
N ILE A 24 5.03 13.70 -6.85
CA ILE A 24 6.48 13.70 -7.06
C ILE A 24 6.75 13.54 -8.55
N PHE A 25 7.41 14.52 -9.16
CA PHE A 25 7.77 14.51 -10.58
C PHE A 25 9.23 14.08 -10.74
N PHE A 26 9.43 12.91 -11.34
CA PHE A 26 10.76 12.39 -11.62
C PHE A 26 11.38 13.05 -12.86
N HIS A 27 12.72 13.14 -12.86
CA HIS A 27 13.49 13.50 -14.04
C HIS A 27 13.15 12.56 -15.21
N PRO A 28 13.11 13.02 -16.48
CA PRO A 28 12.76 12.17 -17.62
C PRO A 28 13.61 10.89 -17.74
N SER A 29 14.90 10.94 -17.38
CA SER A 29 15.79 9.77 -17.34
C SER A 29 15.46 8.77 -16.22
N ASN A 30 14.55 9.12 -15.31
CA ASN A 30 14.08 8.34 -14.17
C ASN A 30 12.58 8.03 -14.28
N LYS A 31 11.96 8.20 -15.45
CA LYS A 31 10.63 7.65 -15.68
C LYS A 31 10.76 6.13 -15.58
N TYR A 32 9.92 5.52 -14.75
CA TYR A 32 9.91 4.08 -14.46
C TYR A 32 8.73 3.40 -15.19
N PRO A 33 8.76 3.28 -16.53
CA PRO A 33 7.58 2.87 -17.31
C PRO A 33 7.27 1.37 -17.20
N ARG A 34 8.19 0.56 -16.67
CA ARG A 34 8.01 -0.90 -16.62
C ARG A 34 7.58 -1.35 -15.24
N PRO A 35 6.80 -2.44 -15.12
CA PRO A 35 6.39 -2.95 -13.82
C PRO A 35 7.55 -3.26 -12.86
N GLY A 36 8.66 -3.81 -13.37
CA GLY A 36 9.85 -4.07 -12.55
C GLY A 36 10.58 -2.81 -12.06
N ASP A 37 10.33 -1.66 -12.68
CA ASP A 37 10.85 -0.38 -12.21
C ASP A 37 9.98 0.19 -11.08
N ILE A 38 8.67 -0.08 -11.07
CA ILE A 38 7.75 0.22 -9.96
C ILE A 38 8.20 -0.49 -8.68
N ASP A 39 8.60 -1.75 -8.80
CA ASP A 39 9.09 -2.57 -7.68
C ASP A 39 10.34 -2.01 -6.99
N LYS A 40 11.06 -1.07 -7.63
CA LYS A 40 12.25 -0.41 -7.06
C LYS A 40 11.90 0.80 -6.19
N ILE A 41 10.69 1.34 -6.36
CA ILE A 41 10.24 2.58 -5.71
C ILE A 41 9.06 2.34 -4.76
N ILE A 42 8.25 1.31 -5.01
CA ILE A 42 7.10 0.93 -4.21
C ILE A 42 7.29 -0.51 -3.74
N SER A 43 7.12 -0.72 -2.44
CA SER A 43 7.09 -2.04 -1.81
C SER A 43 5.77 -2.19 -1.05
N VAL A 44 5.15 -3.36 -1.21
CA VAL A 44 3.96 -3.75 -0.44
C VAL A 44 4.22 -4.99 0.41
N GLU A 45 5.49 -5.19 0.76
CA GLU A 45 5.98 -6.29 1.59
C GLU A 45 5.89 -5.95 3.08
N VAL A 46 5.72 -6.98 3.92
CA VAL A 46 5.84 -6.86 5.37
C VAL A 46 7.34 -6.82 5.75
N PRO A 47 7.81 -5.78 6.45
CA PRO A 47 9.20 -5.71 6.90
C PRO A 47 9.57 -6.87 7.82
N ASP A 48 10.83 -7.29 7.80
CA ASP A 48 11.33 -8.34 8.70
C ASP A 48 11.35 -7.82 10.15
N PRO A 49 10.63 -8.43 11.10
CA PRO A 49 10.56 -7.94 12.47
C PRO A 49 11.89 -8.05 13.23
N LEU A 50 12.81 -8.92 12.80
CA LEU A 50 14.13 -9.09 13.42
C LEU A 50 15.15 -8.11 12.83
N LYS A 51 15.12 -7.89 11.51
CA LYS A 51 16.08 -6.99 10.83
C LYS A 51 15.64 -5.53 10.87
N GLU A 52 14.34 -5.26 10.78
CA GLU A 52 13.75 -3.93 10.64
C GLU A 52 12.61 -3.67 11.66
N PRO A 53 12.83 -3.88 12.97
CA PRO A 53 11.77 -3.84 13.99
C PRO A 53 11.01 -2.52 14.03
N LYS A 54 11.71 -1.39 13.83
CA LYS A 54 11.09 -0.05 13.81
C LYS A 54 10.13 0.10 12.63
N LEU A 55 10.54 -0.31 11.43
CA LEU A 55 9.71 -0.22 10.23
C LEU A 55 8.53 -1.18 10.32
N TYR A 56 8.76 -2.41 10.80
CA TYR A 56 7.70 -3.38 11.06
C TYR A 56 6.62 -2.80 11.99
N ASN A 57 7.01 -2.19 13.11
CA ASN A 57 6.06 -1.60 14.07
C ASN A 57 5.27 -0.42 13.48
N LEU A 58 5.91 0.42 12.65
CA LEU A 58 5.23 1.51 11.95
C LEU A 58 4.21 0.96 10.94
N VAL A 59 4.61 0.00 10.11
CA VAL A 59 3.74 -0.66 9.12
C VAL A 59 2.57 -1.35 9.82
N LYS A 60 2.84 -2.16 10.86
CA LYS A 60 1.82 -2.84 11.67
C LYS A 60 0.81 -1.86 12.25
N SER A 61 1.27 -0.72 12.76
CA SER A 61 0.40 0.25 13.43
C SER A 61 -0.46 1.05 12.44
N HIS A 62 0.11 1.47 11.30
CA HIS A 62 -0.49 2.52 10.45
C HIS A 62 -0.86 2.07 9.03
N MET A 63 -0.23 1.02 8.50
CA MET A 63 -0.29 0.66 7.08
C MET A 63 -0.99 -0.69 6.82
N VAL A 64 -1.39 -1.41 7.88
CA VAL A 64 -2.12 -2.68 7.78
C VAL A 64 -3.62 -2.43 7.87
N HIS A 65 -4.37 -3.03 6.94
CA HIS A 65 -5.82 -3.01 6.98
C HIS A 65 -6.32 -3.64 8.28
N GLY A 66 -7.27 -2.99 8.94
CA GLY A 66 -7.84 -3.50 10.19
C GLY A 66 -8.53 -4.86 10.00
N PRO A 67 -8.76 -5.60 11.10
CA PRO A 67 -9.52 -6.84 11.06
C PRO A 67 -10.89 -6.59 10.42
N CYS A 68 -11.21 -7.38 9.40
CA CYS A 68 -12.47 -7.35 8.68
C CYS A 68 -12.82 -8.77 8.20
N GLY A 69 -13.96 -8.93 7.54
CA GLY A 69 -14.42 -10.25 7.11
C GLY A 69 -14.99 -11.04 8.28
N LEU A 70 -14.72 -12.35 8.31
CA LEU A 70 -15.20 -13.23 9.38
C LEU A 70 -14.64 -12.84 10.76
N ALA A 71 -13.46 -12.22 10.80
CA ALA A 71 -12.86 -11.72 12.03
C ALA A 71 -13.62 -10.52 12.61
N ASN A 72 -14.22 -9.67 11.76
CA ASN A 72 -14.98 -8.51 12.20
C ASN A 72 -15.92 -7.98 11.10
N LEU A 73 -17.23 -8.03 11.35
CA LEU A 73 -18.26 -7.56 10.42
C LEU A 73 -18.61 -6.07 10.57
N ARG A 74 -18.10 -5.39 11.62
CA ARG A 74 -18.43 -3.99 11.95
C ARG A 74 -17.76 -2.89 11.09
N PRO A 75 -16.55 -3.06 10.52
CA PRO A 75 -15.89 -1.99 9.80
C PRO A 75 -16.69 -1.53 8.58
N SER A 76 -16.58 -0.25 8.22
CA SER A 76 -17.28 0.35 7.06
C SER A 76 -16.89 -0.24 5.71
N CYS A 77 -15.80 -1.01 5.64
CA CYS A 77 -15.40 -1.72 4.43
C CYS A 77 -16.28 -2.95 4.15
N MET A 78 -17.05 -3.43 5.13
CA MET A 78 -17.88 -4.63 5.00
C MET A 78 -19.16 -4.33 4.21
N LYS A 79 -19.41 -5.09 3.15
CA LYS A 79 -20.65 -5.12 2.36
C LYS A 79 -21.03 -6.57 2.09
N ASP A 80 -22.28 -6.94 2.33
CA ASP A 80 -22.78 -8.31 2.12
C ASP A 80 -21.87 -9.39 2.75
N ARG A 81 -21.41 -9.12 3.98
CA ARG A 81 -20.47 -9.96 4.75
C ARG A 81 -19.09 -10.19 4.09
N LYS A 82 -18.74 -9.41 3.06
CA LYS A 82 -17.43 -9.42 2.39
C LYS A 82 -16.75 -8.06 2.50
N CYS A 83 -15.41 -8.05 2.53
CA CYS A 83 -14.66 -6.81 2.47
C CYS A 83 -14.75 -6.22 1.05
N SER A 84 -15.41 -5.06 0.90
CA SER A 84 -15.54 -4.35 -0.38
C SER A 84 -14.21 -3.83 -0.95
N LYS A 85 -13.14 -3.89 -0.16
CA LYS A 85 -11.76 -3.57 -0.58
C LYS A 85 -10.93 -4.81 -0.92
N TYR A 86 -11.54 -6.00 -0.85
CA TYR A 86 -10.93 -7.29 -1.21
C TYR A 86 -9.69 -7.63 -0.37
N TYR A 87 -9.75 -7.39 0.94
CA TYR A 87 -8.73 -7.87 1.88
C TYR A 87 -9.05 -9.28 2.41
N PRO A 88 -8.03 -10.12 2.65
CA PRO A 88 -6.62 -9.90 2.33
C PRO A 88 -6.36 -9.92 0.81
N LYS A 89 -5.42 -9.10 0.34
CA LYS A 89 -5.03 -9.05 -1.08
C LYS A 89 -4.28 -10.33 -1.44
N LYS A 90 -4.48 -10.83 -2.66
CA LYS A 90 -3.76 -11.99 -3.19
C LYS A 90 -2.26 -11.71 -3.28
N ILE A 91 -1.47 -12.76 -3.13
CA ILE A 91 -0.04 -12.78 -3.38
C ILE A 91 0.20 -12.56 -4.89
N GLN A 92 1.25 -11.82 -5.22
CA GLN A 92 1.58 -11.44 -6.59
C GLN A 92 3.12 -11.42 -6.74
N ALA A 93 3.67 -12.28 -7.58
CA ALA A 93 5.12 -12.46 -7.69
C ALA A 93 5.84 -11.24 -8.31
N THR A 94 5.17 -10.50 -9.20
CA THR A 94 5.70 -9.31 -9.90
C THR A 94 4.61 -8.28 -10.08
N THR A 95 4.96 -6.99 -10.06
CA THR A 95 3.98 -5.95 -10.43
C THR A 95 3.50 -6.18 -11.86
N ILE A 96 2.21 -5.99 -12.11
CA ILE A 96 1.61 -5.94 -13.46
C ILE A 96 0.74 -4.70 -13.57
N VAL A 97 0.50 -4.24 -14.79
CA VAL A 97 -0.48 -3.17 -15.07
C VAL A 97 -1.70 -3.85 -15.68
N ASP A 98 -2.87 -3.65 -15.09
CA ASP A 98 -4.11 -4.25 -15.60
C ASP A 98 -4.64 -3.53 -16.85
N GLN A 99 -5.77 -4.02 -17.38
CA GLN A 99 -6.38 -3.50 -18.60
C GLN A 99 -6.85 -2.05 -18.46
N ASP A 100 -7.10 -1.60 -17.23
CA ASP A 100 -7.56 -0.24 -16.90
C ASP A 100 -6.37 0.70 -16.60
N GLY A 101 -5.13 0.19 -16.70
CA GLY A 101 -3.91 0.96 -16.45
C GLY A 101 -3.51 1.05 -14.98
N TYR A 102 -4.15 0.30 -14.08
CA TYR A 102 -3.81 0.30 -12.66
C TYR A 102 -2.71 -0.73 -12.33
N PRO A 103 -1.75 -0.38 -11.46
CA PRO A 103 -0.74 -1.33 -11.02
C PRO A 103 -1.32 -2.31 -10.00
N VAL A 104 -1.22 -3.61 -10.29
CA VAL A 104 -1.33 -4.68 -9.31
C VAL A 104 0.07 -4.96 -8.79
N TYR A 105 0.39 -4.39 -7.63
CA TYR A 105 1.75 -4.44 -7.07
C TYR A 105 2.18 -5.84 -6.67
N ARG A 106 3.50 -6.06 -6.76
CA ARG A 106 4.16 -7.23 -6.18
C ARG A 106 3.91 -7.33 -4.67
N ARG A 107 3.62 -8.55 -4.24
CA ARG A 107 3.39 -8.95 -2.85
C ARG A 107 3.85 -10.41 -2.71
N ARG A 108 5.10 -10.62 -2.28
CA ARG A 108 5.70 -11.96 -2.23
C ARG A 108 5.19 -12.74 -1.02
N ASP A 109 5.17 -14.07 -1.17
CA ASP A 109 5.05 -14.95 -0.01
C ASP A 109 6.44 -15.12 0.61
N ASN A 110 6.77 -14.28 1.59
CA ASN A 110 8.03 -14.35 2.33
C ASN A 110 7.85 -14.95 3.73
N GLY A 111 6.67 -15.49 4.05
CA GLY A 111 6.32 -16.02 5.36
C GLY A 111 6.16 -14.98 6.47
N HIS A 112 6.37 -13.68 6.20
CA HIS A 112 6.18 -12.64 7.20
C HIS A 112 4.71 -12.23 7.27
N THR A 113 4.15 -12.29 8.48
CA THR A 113 2.75 -11.92 8.75
C THR A 113 2.69 -10.81 9.80
N ILE A 114 1.55 -10.12 9.84
CA ILE A 114 1.22 -9.15 10.89
C ILE A 114 -0.09 -9.56 11.52
N ASP A 115 -0.06 -9.83 12.82
CA ASP A 115 -1.27 -9.97 13.61
C ASP A 115 -1.80 -8.58 14.01
N LYS A 116 -3.04 -8.30 13.60
CA LYS A 116 -3.76 -7.07 13.89
C LYS A 116 -4.96 -7.42 14.80
N ASN A 117 -4.90 -6.92 16.03
CA ASN A 117 -5.96 -7.07 17.03
C ASN A 117 -7.17 -6.18 16.71
#